data_AF-A0AAJ4SSM5-F1
#
_entry.id   AF-A0AAJ4SSM5-F1
#
_cell.length_a   1.000
_cell.length_b   1.000
_cell.length_c   1.000
_cell.angle_alpha   90.00
_cell.angle_beta   90.00
_cell.angle_gamma   90.00
#
_symmetry.space_group_name_H-M   'P 1'
#
loop_
_entity.id
_entity.type
_entity.pdbx_description
1 polymer ?
#
loop_
_entity_poly.entity_id
_entity_poly.type
_entity_poly.pdbx_seq_one_letter_code
_entity_poly.pdbx_strand_id
1 'polypeptide(L)'
;MRLTILINGSDPTVNHDYAVLWLDTDEHRWSREAHDGIDLPPWGELHDENGVTKLCAPSAEAPLCTLNGLHVDGRQRVSSAQGSAAWSSDRTHAPMNGYWRLQAVDRLPVNAEHSVFGR
;
A
#
# COMPACT_ATOMS: atom_id res chain seq x y z
N MET A 1 -5.32 4.08 -12.69
CA MET A 1 -3.84 3.95 -12.78
C MET A 1 -3.43 2.99 -11.69
N ARG A 2 -2.49 2.09 -11.96
CA ARG A 2 -1.99 1.15 -10.96
C ARG A 2 -0.55 1.49 -10.58
N LEU A 3 -0.29 1.55 -9.28
CA LEU A 3 1.07 1.68 -8.73
C LEU A 3 1.50 0.34 -8.16
N THR A 4 2.75 -0.04 -8.38
CA THR A 4 3.38 -1.11 -7.59
C THR A 4 4.32 -0.47 -6.58
N ILE A 5 4.14 -0.76 -5.30
CA ILE A 5 5.00 -0.26 -4.23
C ILE A 5 5.60 -1.41 -3.43
N LEU A 6 6.76 -1.15 -2.85
CA LEU A 6 7.44 -2.02 -1.90
C LEU A 6 7.48 -1.31 -0.54
N ILE A 7 7.01 -1.97 0.51
CA ILE A 7 7.18 -1.57 1.90
C ILE A 7 8.26 -2.44 2.52
N ASN A 8 9.18 -1.85 3.27
CA ASN A 8 10.16 -2.59 4.08
C ASN A 8 10.24 -2.01 5.50
N GLY A 9 10.74 -2.82 6.43
CA GLY A 9 11.20 -2.39 7.75
C GLY A 9 12.18 -1.20 7.73
N SER A 10 12.27 -0.49 8.85
CA SER A 10 13.21 0.63 9.04
C SER A 10 14.68 0.21 8.94
N ASP A 11 14.99 -1.03 9.31
CA ASP A 11 16.34 -1.59 9.28
C ASP A 11 16.36 -2.89 8.45
N PRO A 12 16.68 -2.80 7.15
CA PRO A 12 16.73 -3.96 6.26
C PRO A 12 17.90 -4.90 6.56
N THR A 13 18.83 -4.53 7.45
CA THR A 13 19.98 -5.39 7.81
C THR A 13 19.66 -6.32 8.98
N VAL A 14 18.67 -5.96 9.78
CA VAL A 14 18.20 -6.74 10.94
C VAL A 14 16.85 -7.40 10.65
N ASN A 15 16.02 -6.75 9.84
CA ASN A 15 14.70 -7.22 9.53
C ASN A 15 14.42 -7.15 8.02
N HIS A 16 14.22 -8.31 7.40
CA HIS A 16 13.90 -8.44 5.98
C HIS A 16 12.39 -8.39 5.70
N ASP A 17 11.58 -8.02 6.69
CA ASP A 17 10.13 -7.86 6.55
C ASP A 17 9.81 -6.90 5.38
N TYR A 18 8.99 -7.39 4.44
CA TYR A 18 8.56 -6.64 3.28
C TYR A 18 7.12 -6.93 2.87
N ALA A 19 6.51 -6.01 2.13
CA ALA A 19 5.27 -6.23 1.39
C ALA A 19 5.33 -5.54 0.02
N VAL A 20 4.95 -6.26 -1.03
CA VAL A 20 4.72 -5.71 -2.38
C VAL A 20 3.22 -5.54 -2.55
N LEU A 21 2.80 -4.32 -2.83
CA LEU A 21 1.39 -3.97 -2.99
C LEU A 21 1.12 -3.37 -4.36
N TRP A 22 -0.05 -3.66 -4.89
CA TRP A 22 -0.66 -2.94 -5.99
C TRP A 22 -1.69 -1.97 -5.46
N LEU A 23 -1.65 -0.72 -5.93
CA LEU A 23 -2.59 0.33 -5.59
C LEU A 23 -3.34 0.72 -6.86
N ASP A 24 -4.64 0.43 -6.93
CA ASP A 24 -5.52 0.97 -7.95
C ASP A 24 -6.11 2.29 -7.47
N THR A 25 -5.61 3.38 -8.05
CA THR A 25 -6.04 4.73 -7.67
C THR A 25 -7.37 5.14 -8.31
N ASP A 26 -7.83 4.42 -9.34
CA ASP A 26 -9.11 4.71 -9.97
C ASP A 26 -10.23 4.03 -9.18
N GLU A 27 -10.02 2.77 -8.79
CA GLU A 27 -10.97 1.99 -8.00
C GLU A 27 -10.86 2.21 -6.49
N HIS A 28 -9.84 2.93 -6.03
CA HIS A 28 -9.56 3.14 -4.61
C HIS A 28 -9.38 1.81 -3.86
N ARG A 29 -8.67 0.87 -4.48
CA ARG A 29 -8.40 -0.46 -3.93
C ARG A 29 -6.91 -0.74 -3.89
N TRP A 30 -6.53 -1.66 -3.02
CA TRP A 30 -5.18 -2.20 -3.02
C TRP A 30 -5.20 -3.71 -2.86
N SER A 31 -4.17 -4.37 -3.38
CA SER A 31 -3.92 -5.80 -3.19
C SER A 31 -2.48 -6.05 -2.78
N ARG A 32 -2.26 -7.13 -2.05
CA ARG A 32 -0.94 -7.59 -1.63
C ARG A 32 -0.52 -8.74 -2.52
N GLU A 33 0.57 -8.54 -3.24
CA GLU A 33 1.09 -9.47 -4.24
C GLU A 33 2.12 -10.44 -3.65
N ALA A 34 2.95 -9.95 -2.73
CA ALA A 34 3.94 -10.73 -2.02
C ALA A 34 4.26 -10.09 -0.67
N HIS A 35 4.70 -10.88 0.30
CA HIS A 35 5.13 -10.37 1.59
C HIS A 35 6.02 -11.39 2.31
N ASP A 36 6.78 -10.90 3.27
CA ASP A 36 7.36 -11.66 4.38
C ASP A 36 7.33 -10.77 5.62
N GLY A 37 6.81 -11.28 6.75
CA GLY A 37 6.70 -10.57 8.03
C GLY A 37 5.83 -9.31 8.12
N ILE A 38 5.47 -8.66 7.01
CA ILE A 38 4.44 -7.60 6.95
C ILE A 38 3.10 -8.24 6.56
N ASP A 39 2.30 -8.59 7.57
CA ASP A 39 1.05 -9.33 7.41
C ASP A 39 -0.16 -8.41 7.20
N LEU A 40 -0.20 -7.72 6.05
CA LEU A 40 -1.42 -7.05 5.58
C LEU A 40 -2.39 -8.07 4.97
N PRO A 41 -3.73 -7.82 5.00
CA PRO A 41 -4.68 -8.68 4.32
C PRO A 41 -4.42 -8.73 2.80
N PRO A 42 -4.99 -9.71 2.09
CA PRO A 42 -4.77 -9.87 0.64
C PRO A 42 -5.20 -8.65 -0.18
N TRP A 43 -6.19 -7.89 0.29
CA TRP A 43 -6.68 -6.68 -0.36
C TRP A 43 -7.39 -5.78 0.65
N GLY A 44 -7.68 -4.56 0.22
CA GLY A 44 -8.47 -3.61 0.98
C GLY A 44 -8.77 -2.32 0.21
N GLU A 45 -9.11 -1.28 0.97
CA GLU A 45 -9.51 0.01 0.43
C GLU A 45 -8.40 1.05 0.60
N LEU A 46 -8.30 1.93 -0.39
CA LEU A 46 -7.35 3.03 -0.45
C LEU A 46 -8.06 4.34 -0.09
N HIS A 47 -7.57 5.05 0.92
CA HIS A 47 -8.09 6.36 1.29
C HIS A 47 -6.95 7.37 1.28
N ASP A 48 -7.06 8.46 0.52
CA ASP A 48 -6.04 9.51 0.48
C ASP A 48 -6.55 10.76 1.22
N GLU A 49 -5.89 11.10 2.32
CA GLU A 49 -6.25 12.23 3.17
C GLU A 49 -5.02 13.08 3.49
N ASN A 50 -5.06 14.36 3.10
CA ASN A 50 -4.02 15.35 3.45
C ASN A 50 -2.58 14.92 3.08
N GLY A 51 -2.41 14.18 1.97
CA GLY A 51 -1.10 13.71 1.51
C GLY A 51 -0.58 12.45 2.26
N VAL A 52 -1.47 11.79 2.99
CA VAL A 52 -1.24 10.48 3.60
C VAL A 52 -2.20 9.49 2.96
N THR A 53 -1.64 8.56 2.19
CA THR A 53 -2.39 7.43 1.68
C THR A 53 -2.54 6.39 2.79
N LYS A 54 -3.78 6.01 3.12
CA LYS A 54 -4.15 5.00 4.10
C LYS A 54 -4.59 3.72 3.37
N LEU A 55 -4.11 2.60 3.88
CA LEU A 55 -4.52 1.25 3.47
C LEU A 55 -5.39 0.67 4.57
N CYS A 56 -6.67 0.50 4.28
CA CYS A 56 -7.65 -0.04 5.22
C CYS A 56 -8.01 -1.48 4.83
N ALA A 57 -8.45 -2.28 5.80
CA ALA A 57 -9.10 -3.55 5.50
C ALA A 57 -10.42 -3.29 4.75
N PRO A 58 -10.98 -4.29 4.03
CA PRO A 58 -12.30 -4.17 3.42
C PRO A 58 -13.35 -3.73 4.46
N SER A 59 -14.07 -2.65 4.18
CA SER A 59 -15.12 -2.11 5.08
C SER A 59 -14.64 -1.71 6.50
N ALA A 60 -13.34 -1.52 6.72
CA ALA A 60 -12.80 -1.02 7.98
C ALA A 60 -12.37 0.44 7.84
N GLU A 61 -12.72 1.29 8.83
CA GLU A 61 -12.25 2.68 8.83
C GLU A 61 -10.83 2.84 9.39
N ALA A 62 -10.40 1.90 10.23
CA ALA A 62 -9.07 1.96 10.85
C ALA A 62 -7.98 1.60 9.82
N PRO A 63 -6.97 2.47 9.61
CA PRO A 63 -5.88 2.17 8.71
C PRO A 63 -5.01 1.05 9.27
N LEU A 64 -4.75 0.03 8.45
CA LEU A 64 -3.78 -1.02 8.72
C LEU A 64 -2.37 -0.55 8.44
N CYS A 65 -2.22 0.30 7.41
CA CYS A 65 -0.96 0.90 7.03
C CYS A 65 -1.16 2.33 6.51
N THR A 66 -0.20 3.20 6.76
CA THR A 66 -0.16 4.57 6.25
C THR A 66 1.12 4.81 5.46
N LEU A 67 1.01 5.53 4.35
CA LEU A 67 2.06 5.82 3.39
C LEU A 67 2.18 7.34 3.25
N ASN A 68 3.13 7.91 3.98
CA ASN A 68 3.32 9.36 4.03
C ASN A 68 3.99 9.85 2.74
N GLY A 69 3.46 10.92 2.15
CA GLY A 69 4.02 11.53 0.94
C GLY A 69 3.67 10.80 -0.35
N LEU A 70 2.90 9.71 -0.28
CA LEU A 70 2.25 9.11 -1.44
C LEU A 70 0.93 9.83 -1.69
N HIS A 71 0.85 10.53 -2.81
CA HIS A 71 -0.35 11.20 -3.29
C HIS A 71 -0.37 11.11 -4.82
N VAL A 72 -1.56 10.89 -5.39
CA VAL A 72 -1.77 10.93 -6.83
C VAL A 72 -2.68 12.09 -7.16
N ASP A 73 -2.16 13.06 -7.93
CA ASP A 73 -2.94 14.21 -8.33
C ASP A 73 -3.98 13.85 -9.42
N GLY A 74 -4.91 14.77 -9.68
CA GLY A 74 -5.92 14.59 -10.74
C GLY A 74 -5.36 14.49 -12.16
N ARG A 75 -4.03 14.63 -12.34
CA ARG A 75 -3.32 14.42 -13.62
C ARG A 75 -2.56 13.08 -13.63
N GLN A 76 -2.86 12.18 -12.69
CA GLN A 76 -2.21 10.89 -12.53
C GLN A 76 -0.69 10.98 -12.31
N ARG A 77 -0.23 12.02 -11.61
CA ARG A 77 1.17 12.16 -11.20
C ARG A 77 1.31 11.75 -9.75
N VAL A 78 2.32 10.92 -9.49
CA VAL A 78 2.71 10.55 -8.14
C VAL A 78 3.61 11.66 -7.57
N SER A 79 3.27 12.16 -6.38
CA SER A 79 4.00 13.24 -5.68
C SER A 79 5.44 12.88 -5.31
N SER A 80 5.69 11.61 -5.01
CA SER A 80 7.00 11.09 -4.61
C SER A 80 7.21 9.66 -5.10
N ALA A 81 8.46 9.23 -5.21
CA ALA A 81 8.82 7.83 -5.47
C ALA A 81 9.10 7.03 -4.19
N GLN A 82 9.11 7.67 -3.03
CA GLN A 82 9.34 7.02 -1.74
C GLN A 82 8.87 7.88 -0.57
N GLY A 83 8.71 7.26 0.60
CA GLY A 83 8.38 7.95 1.84
C GLY A 83 8.31 7.01 3.03
N SER A 84 7.85 7.53 4.16
CA SER A 84 7.72 6.74 5.39
C SER A 84 6.44 5.92 5.39
N ALA A 85 6.55 4.68 5.83
CA ALA A 85 5.41 3.79 6.04
C ALA A 85 5.27 3.47 7.54
N ALA A 86 4.03 3.35 8.01
CA ALA A 86 3.73 2.82 9.34
C ALA A 86 2.61 1.80 9.24
N TRP A 87 2.68 0.71 9.99
CA TRP A 87 1.65 -0.33 10.01
C TRP A 87 1.52 -0.95 11.39
N SER A 88 0.38 -1.57 11.67
CA SER A 88 0.20 -2.38 12.86
C SER A 88 0.65 -3.81 12.57
N SER A 89 1.55 -4.34 13.40
CA SER A 89 1.93 -5.75 13.33
C SER A 89 1.01 -6.57 14.21
N ASP A 90 0.31 -7.54 13.62
CA ASP A 90 -0.53 -8.49 14.37
C ASP A 90 0.32 -9.35 15.33
N ARG A 91 1.58 -9.63 14.97
CA ARG A 91 2.49 -10.45 15.78
C ARG A 91 2.93 -9.77 17.07
N THR A 92 3.13 -8.46 17.03
CA THR A 92 3.70 -7.69 18.16
C THR A 92 2.68 -6.77 18.81
N HIS A 93 1.48 -6.61 18.22
CA HIS A 93 0.47 -5.61 18.59
C HIS A 93 1.07 -4.19 18.77
N ALA A 94 2.17 -3.93 18.08
CA ALA A 94 2.92 -2.69 18.18
C ALA A 94 2.97 -1.99 16.82
N PRO A 95 2.90 -0.65 16.79
CA PRO A 95 3.12 0.11 15.58
C PRO A 95 4.55 -0.10 15.09
N MET A 96 4.67 -0.57 13.86
CA MET A 96 5.92 -0.74 13.13
C MET A 96 6.10 0.44 12.18
N ASN A 97 7.35 0.83 11.97
CA ASN A 97 7.72 1.89 11.04
C ASN A 97 8.68 1.35 9.99
N GLY A 98 8.68 1.99 8.83
CA GLY A 98 9.57 1.66 7.74
C GLY A 98 9.42 2.62 6.58
N TYR A 99 9.64 2.12 5.38
CA TYR A 99 9.65 2.93 4.16
C TYR A 99 8.85 2.26 3.07
N TRP A 100 8.14 3.07 2.28
CA TRP A 100 7.56 2.65 1.01
C TRP A 100 8.39 3.20 -0.14
N ARG A 101 8.43 2.47 -1.26
CA ARG A 101 9.09 2.86 -2.51
C ARG A 101 8.23 2.47 -3.70
N LEU A 102 8.07 3.39 -4.63
CA LEU A 102 7.44 3.16 -5.92
C LEU A 102 8.37 2.28 -6.78
N GLN A 103 7.86 1.16 -7.24
CA GLN A 103 8.56 0.23 -8.13
C GLN A 103 8.11 0.40 -9.59
N ALA A 104 6.81 0.60 -9.81
CA ALA A 104 6.24 0.75 -11.15
C ALA A 104 4.99 1.64 -11.17
N VAL A 105 4.72 2.22 -12.34
CA VAL A 105 3.51 3.01 -12.62
C VAL A 105 2.91 2.51 -13.92
N ASP A 106 1.76 1.84 -13.83
CA ASP A 106 0.97 1.39 -14.96
C ASP A 106 -0.19 2.37 -15.19
N ARG A 107 -0.12 3.12 -16.28
CA ARG A 107 -1.15 4.13 -16.63
C ARG A 107 -2.26 3.60 -17.52
N LEU A 108 -2.13 2.36 -17.99
CA LEU A 108 -3.19 1.72 -18.75
C LEU A 108 -4.33 1.36 -17.79
N PRO A 109 -5.60 1.50 -18.22
CA PRO A 109 -6.74 0.99 -17.46
C PRO A 109 -6.52 -0.50 -17.20
N VAL A 110 -6.48 -0.88 -15.93
CA VAL A 110 -6.36 -2.29 -15.54
C VAL A 110 -7.76 -2.88 -15.68
N ASN A 111 -8.04 -3.52 -16.81
CA ASN A 111 -9.13 -4.49 -16.84
C ASN A 111 -8.61 -5.70 -16.05
N ALA A 112 -9.01 -5.83 -14.80
CA ALA A 112 -8.70 -7.03 -14.04
C ALA A 112 -9.28 -8.23 -14.80
N GLU A 113 -8.43 -9.06 -15.40
CA GLU A 113 -8.88 -10.29 -16.08
C GLU A 113 -9.62 -11.21 -15.10
N HIS A 114 -9.29 -11.10 -13.80
CA HIS A 114 -9.90 -11.80 -12.69
C HIS A 114 -10.28 -10.82 -11.55
N SER A 115 -11.44 -10.16 -11.66
CA SER A 115 -12.08 -9.40 -10.58
C SER A 115 -12.67 -10.30 -9.48
N VAL A 116 -11.88 -11.25 -8.97
CA VAL A 116 -12.34 -12.33 -8.07
C VAL A 116 -12.59 -11.83 -6.64
N PHE A 117 -12.22 -10.58 -6.31
CA PHE A 117 -12.40 -10.02 -4.97
C PHE A 117 -13.77 -9.39 -4.70
N GLY A 118 -14.76 -9.61 -5.58
CA GLY A 118 -16.15 -9.20 -5.36
C GLY A 118 -17.07 -10.38 -5.06
N ARG A 119 -17.16 -10.79 -3.79
CA ARG A 119 -18.37 -11.45 -3.27
C ARG A 119 -18.59 -11.14 -1.81
#